data_AF-A0A2U1SVZ1-F1
#
_entry.id   AF-A0A2U1SVZ1-F1
#
_cell.length_a   1.000
_cell.length_b   1.000
_cell.length_c   1.000
_cell.angle_alpha   90.00
_cell.angle_beta   90.00
_cell.angle_gamma   90.00
#
_symmetry.space_group_name_H-M   'P 1'
#
loop_
_entity.id
_entity.type
_entity.pdbx_description
1 polymer ?
#
loop_
_entity_poly.entity_id
_entity_poly.type
_entity_poly.pdbx_seq_one_letter_code
_entity_poly.pdbx_strand_id
1 'polypeptide(L)'
;MKVRLPLLGALFGAGLAPTAGAGDLGYPASALAEFSAKPRASFDNAPPLAPAPFASPFVADQSAASPPPAAPPVTAQAEAAPAASSPKQAPSEQTPAEETLPERAPSESSPAATTGLDEYEARCFVKLEGRVVTARPCRILREKDREVIFQIEDGPLTIKLRQGRVWTARLKERDLGNVYRTGPCWGAKGFYACDRGKL
;
A
#
# COMPACT_ATOMS: atom_id res chain seq x y z
N MET A 1 -10.31 -42.54 -37.96
CA MET A 1 -8.94 -42.73 -38.49
C MET A 1 -7.96 -42.42 -37.37
N LYS A 2 -7.22 -43.43 -36.90
CA LYS A 2 -6.23 -43.33 -35.82
C LYS A 2 -4.85 -43.28 -36.46
N VAL A 3 -4.04 -42.28 -36.15
CA VAL A 3 -2.61 -42.28 -36.46
C VAL A 3 -1.83 -42.11 -35.17
N ARG A 4 -1.19 -43.20 -34.75
CA ARG A 4 -0.14 -43.22 -33.72
C ARG A 4 1.19 -42.95 -34.44
N LEU A 5 2.01 -42.02 -33.94
CA LEU A 5 3.43 -41.95 -34.29
C LEU A 5 4.29 -42.45 -33.12
N PRO A 6 5.38 -43.20 -33.39
CA PRO A 6 6.22 -43.82 -32.38
C PRO A 6 7.41 -42.96 -31.92
N LEU A 7 7.93 -43.35 -30.75
CA LEU A 7 9.20 -42.95 -30.14
C LEU A 7 10.43 -43.26 -31.02
N LEU A 8 11.43 -42.39 -30.96
CA LEU A 8 12.89 -42.59 -31.04
C LEU A 8 13.49 -41.27 -30.46
N GLY A 9 14.28 -41.20 -29.39
CA GLY A 9 15.27 -42.11 -28.85
C GLY A 9 16.67 -41.58 -29.18
N ALA A 10 17.26 -40.73 -28.34
CA ALA A 10 18.72 -40.51 -28.27
C ALA A 10 19.12 -39.85 -26.92
N LEU A 11 19.80 -40.65 -26.11
CA LEU A 11 20.72 -40.25 -25.04
C LEU A 11 21.96 -39.54 -25.63
N PHE A 12 22.78 -38.91 -24.78
CA PHE A 12 24.09 -38.23 -24.97
C PHE A 12 23.98 -36.72 -24.71
N GLY A 13 24.68 -36.12 -23.74
CA GLY A 13 25.73 -36.65 -22.86
C GLY A 13 26.04 -35.72 -21.68
N ALA A 14 26.80 -36.29 -20.75
CA ALA A 14 27.42 -35.59 -19.64
C ALA A 14 28.42 -34.54 -20.16
N GLY A 15 28.35 -33.34 -19.60
CA GLY A 15 29.31 -32.26 -19.80
C GLY A 15 29.40 -31.42 -18.54
N LEU A 16 30.18 -31.91 -17.58
CA LEU A 16 30.68 -31.14 -16.43
C LEU A 16 31.65 -30.08 -16.94
N ALA A 17 31.35 -28.81 -16.67
CA ALA A 17 32.36 -27.75 -16.60
C ALA A 17 31.89 -26.66 -15.62
N PRO A 18 32.33 -26.68 -14.35
CA PRO A 18 32.30 -25.49 -13.52
C PRO A 18 33.47 -24.59 -13.96
N THR A 19 33.16 -23.45 -14.58
CA THR A 19 34.14 -22.38 -14.71
C THR A 19 34.38 -21.77 -13.34
N ALA A 20 35.50 -22.20 -12.75
CA ALA A 20 36.11 -21.58 -11.59
C ALA A 20 36.46 -20.12 -11.92
N GLY A 21 35.65 -19.19 -11.44
CA GLY A 21 35.98 -17.77 -11.33
C GLY A 21 36.30 -17.47 -9.88
N ALA A 22 37.59 -17.33 -9.58
CA ALA A 22 38.15 -17.03 -8.28
C ALA A 22 37.57 -15.74 -7.69
N GLY A 23 36.99 -15.88 -6.50
CA GLY A 23 36.59 -14.82 -5.58
C GLY A 23 36.77 -15.34 -4.17
N ASP A 24 38.03 -15.54 -3.80
CA ASP A 24 38.53 -16.00 -2.51
C ASP A 24 38.14 -15.00 -1.40
N LEU A 25 36.98 -15.23 -0.77
CA LEU A 25 36.51 -14.47 0.39
C LEU A 25 36.67 -15.25 1.71
N GLY A 26 37.52 -16.29 1.76
CA GLY A 26 37.87 -16.95 3.01
C GLY A 26 36.71 -17.62 3.76
N TYR A 27 35.57 -17.87 3.11
CA TYR A 27 34.46 -18.60 3.73
C TYR A 27 34.63 -20.11 3.46
N PRO A 28 34.70 -20.96 4.50
CA PRO A 28 34.76 -22.40 4.29
C PRO A 28 33.47 -22.87 3.59
N ALA A 29 33.63 -23.48 2.41
CA ALA A 29 32.54 -24.06 1.60
C ALA A 29 31.77 -25.19 2.32
N SER A 30 32.18 -25.56 3.54
CA SER A 30 31.61 -26.63 4.34
C SER A 30 30.31 -26.27 5.07
N ALA A 31 29.93 -24.98 5.17
CA ALA A 31 28.72 -24.59 5.92
C ALA A 31 27.40 -24.78 5.14
N LEU A 32 27.44 -25.00 3.82
CA LEU A 32 26.24 -25.04 2.98
C LEU A 32 25.66 -26.45 2.80
N ALA A 33 26.44 -27.50 3.07
CA ALA A 33 25.98 -28.88 2.97
C ALA A 33 25.12 -29.32 4.18
N GLU A 34 25.35 -28.76 5.38
CA GLU A 34 24.64 -29.17 6.59
C GLU A 34 23.17 -28.69 6.68
N PHE A 35 22.80 -27.65 5.92
CA PHE A 35 21.40 -27.17 5.89
C PHE A 35 20.53 -27.92 4.87
N SER A 36 21.12 -28.65 3.91
CA SER A 36 20.36 -29.39 2.89
C SER A 36 20.02 -30.82 3.31
N ALA A 37 20.60 -31.33 4.40
CA ALA A 37 20.44 -32.72 4.84
C ALA A 37 19.49 -32.91 6.05
N LYS A 38 18.84 -31.85 6.56
CA LYS A 38 17.81 -32.01 7.61
C LYS A 38 16.45 -32.33 6.96
N PRO A 39 15.91 -33.55 7.12
CA PRO A 39 14.51 -33.82 6.78
C PRO A 39 13.60 -32.94 7.66
N ARG A 40 12.66 -32.22 7.01
CA ARG A 40 11.56 -31.47 7.64
C ARG A 40 10.52 -32.42 8.27
N ALA A 41 10.93 -33.20 9.27
CA ALA A 41 10.06 -34.17 9.93
C ALA A 41 9.59 -33.72 11.33
N SER A 42 9.53 -32.41 11.60
CA SER A 42 9.21 -31.89 12.95
C SER A 42 8.21 -30.74 13.00
N PHE A 43 7.42 -30.51 11.93
CA PHE A 43 6.26 -29.60 11.99
C PHE A 43 4.90 -30.31 12.10
N ASP A 44 4.88 -31.64 12.09
CA ASP A 44 3.64 -32.46 12.12
C ASP A 44 3.44 -33.17 13.47
N ASN A 45 3.91 -32.56 14.56
CA ASN A 45 3.66 -33.05 15.92
C ASN A 45 3.51 -31.88 16.89
N ALA A 46 2.61 -30.95 16.58
CA ALA A 46 2.10 -30.02 17.57
C ALA A 46 1.03 -30.75 18.41
N PRO A 47 1.17 -30.82 19.74
CA PRO A 47 0.13 -31.34 20.61
C PRO A 47 -1.18 -30.56 20.40
N PRO A 48 -2.35 -31.21 20.35
CA PRO A 48 -3.62 -30.48 20.29
C PRO A 48 -3.75 -29.62 21.56
N LEU A 49 -3.88 -28.31 21.37
CA LEU A 49 -4.16 -27.38 22.46
C LEU A 49 -5.53 -27.74 23.04
N ALA A 50 -5.53 -28.20 24.29
CA ALA A 50 -6.75 -28.39 25.05
C ALA A 50 -7.54 -27.06 25.13
N PRO A 51 -8.88 -27.10 25.05
CA PRO A 51 -9.70 -25.90 25.21
C PRO A 51 -9.53 -25.36 26.64
N ALA A 52 -8.93 -24.18 26.76
CA ALA A 52 -8.87 -23.46 28.03
C ALA A 52 -10.30 -23.05 28.43
N PRO A 53 -10.75 -23.35 29.67
CA PRO A 53 -12.02 -22.86 30.16
C PRO A 53 -11.97 -21.35 30.33
N PHE A 54 -13.04 -20.70 29.86
CA PHE A 54 -13.34 -19.29 30.09
C PHE A 54 -13.24 -18.95 31.59
N ALA A 55 -12.17 -18.28 31.98
CA ALA A 55 -12.08 -17.61 33.27
C ALA A 55 -12.20 -16.10 33.04
N SER A 56 -13.44 -15.63 33.20
CA SER A 56 -13.80 -14.22 33.30
C SER A 56 -12.94 -13.51 34.36
N PRO A 57 -12.44 -12.28 34.13
CA PRO A 57 -11.87 -11.49 35.21
C PRO A 57 -13.00 -10.90 36.07
N PHE A 58 -13.35 -11.59 37.15
CA PHE A 58 -14.18 -11.03 38.22
C PHE A 58 -13.28 -10.39 39.28
N VAL A 59 -13.32 -9.05 39.24
CA VAL A 59 -13.22 -8.02 40.29
C VAL A 59 -13.01 -8.44 41.75
N ALA A 60 -12.17 -7.63 42.43
CA ALA A 60 -12.20 -7.18 43.85
C ALA A 60 -10.81 -7.36 44.51
N ASP A 61 -10.22 -6.42 45.28
CA ASP A 61 -10.78 -5.27 45.97
C ASP A 61 -9.68 -4.35 46.58
N GLN A 62 -10.07 -3.10 46.87
CA GLN A 62 -9.61 -2.25 47.98
C GLN A 62 -8.18 -1.65 48.08
N SER A 63 -8.03 -0.41 47.61
CA SER A 63 -7.47 0.77 48.33
C SER A 63 -7.35 1.92 47.32
N ALA A 64 -7.85 3.13 47.51
CA ALA A 64 -8.36 3.83 48.67
C ALA A 64 -9.38 4.89 48.22
N ALA A 65 -10.29 5.23 49.12
CA ALA A 65 -11.31 6.25 48.94
C ALA A 65 -10.71 7.65 48.73
N SER A 66 -11.25 8.38 47.76
CA SER A 66 -11.32 9.85 47.79
C SER A 66 -12.58 10.31 47.04
N PRO A 67 -13.36 11.24 47.61
CA PRO A 67 -14.72 11.57 47.14
C PRO A 67 -14.73 12.39 45.84
N PRO A 68 -15.82 12.33 45.04
CA PRO A 68 -15.97 13.13 43.83
C PRO A 68 -16.35 14.57 44.17
N PRO A 69 -15.65 15.60 43.66
CA PRO A 69 -16.21 16.92 43.59
C PRO A 69 -17.21 17.01 42.42
N ALA A 70 -18.36 17.57 42.77
CA ALA A 70 -19.52 17.79 41.94
C ALA A 70 -19.22 18.53 40.63
N ALA A 71 -19.98 18.18 39.60
CA ALA A 71 -20.22 19.06 38.46
C ALA A 71 -20.86 20.39 38.93
N PRO A 72 -20.52 21.50 38.28
CA PRO A 72 -21.58 22.43 37.87
C PRO A 72 -21.28 22.97 36.43
N PRO A 73 -22.07 23.91 35.87
CA PRO A 73 -23.02 23.58 34.82
C PRO A 73 -22.71 24.30 33.49
N VAL A 74 -23.41 23.86 32.45
CA VAL A 74 -23.94 24.63 31.31
C VAL A 74 -23.45 26.09 31.20
N THR A 75 -22.73 26.40 30.12
CA THR A 75 -22.71 27.77 29.59
C THR A 75 -23.03 27.70 28.09
N ALA A 76 -24.33 27.71 27.81
CA ALA A 76 -24.83 28.14 26.52
C ALA A 76 -24.68 29.66 26.46
N GLN A 77 -23.73 30.16 25.68
CA GLN A 77 -23.75 31.54 25.21
C GLN A 77 -24.39 31.56 23.83
N ALA A 78 -25.71 31.74 23.84
CA ALA A 78 -26.43 32.36 22.75
C ALA A 78 -26.78 33.79 23.21
N GLU A 79 -26.16 34.79 22.62
CA GLU A 79 -26.60 36.19 22.68
C GLU A 79 -26.18 36.82 21.34
N ALA A 80 -27.07 36.77 20.35
CA ALA A 80 -27.99 37.84 19.96
C ALA A 80 -27.37 38.78 18.91
N ALA A 81 -27.86 38.65 17.67
CA ALA A 81 -27.78 39.65 16.60
C ALA A 81 -28.58 40.91 17.03
N PRO A 82 -28.42 42.13 16.42
CA PRO A 82 -28.75 42.38 15.01
C PRO A 82 -28.02 43.56 14.32
N ALA A 83 -28.44 43.82 13.07
CA ALA A 83 -28.39 45.09 12.31
C ALA A 83 -27.04 45.45 11.66
N ALA A 84 -26.91 45.23 10.34
CA ALA A 84 -27.36 46.11 9.26
C ALA A 84 -26.41 47.29 9.01
N SER A 85 -25.67 47.22 7.89
CA SER A 85 -25.30 48.36 7.02
C SER A 85 -24.66 47.83 5.72
N SER A 86 -25.47 47.64 4.69
CA SER A 86 -25.10 48.04 3.30
C SER A 86 -25.20 49.59 3.23
N PRO A 87 -24.92 50.32 2.12
CA PRO A 87 -24.38 49.97 0.79
C PRO A 87 -23.31 50.96 0.25
N LYS A 88 -22.57 50.61 -0.82
CA LYS A 88 -22.24 51.51 -1.95
C LYS A 88 -21.60 50.70 -3.09
N GLN A 89 -22.30 50.47 -4.21
CA GLN A 89 -22.15 51.21 -5.48
C GLN A 89 -20.68 51.28 -5.94
N ALA A 90 -20.30 50.79 -7.12
CA ALA A 90 -20.91 51.10 -8.40
C ALA A 90 -20.44 50.13 -9.51
N PRO A 91 -21.10 50.17 -10.68
CA PRO A 91 -21.14 49.12 -11.70
C PRO A 91 -20.05 49.29 -12.77
N SER A 92 -19.69 48.18 -13.40
CA SER A 92 -19.18 48.19 -14.77
C SER A 92 -19.99 47.20 -15.59
N GLU A 93 -21.06 47.76 -16.11
CA GLU A 93 -21.82 47.28 -17.24
C GLU A 93 -20.98 47.55 -18.49
N GLN A 94 -20.67 46.52 -19.28
CA GLN A 94 -20.84 46.50 -20.75
C GLN A 94 -20.25 45.22 -21.34
N THR A 95 -21.16 44.26 -21.56
CA THR A 95 -21.29 43.33 -22.69
C THR A 95 -20.95 44.02 -24.04
N PRO A 96 -20.52 43.32 -25.11
CA PRO A 96 -21.34 42.32 -25.84
C PRO A 96 -20.56 41.03 -26.20
N ALA A 97 -21.15 39.85 -26.00
CA ALA A 97 -21.79 39.05 -27.05
C ALA A 97 -20.87 38.69 -28.23
N GLU A 98 -20.29 37.48 -28.20
CA GLU A 98 -20.19 36.69 -29.43
C GLU A 98 -20.65 35.26 -29.15
N GLU A 99 -21.81 35.00 -29.75
CA GLU A 99 -22.52 33.76 -29.89
C GLU A 99 -21.73 32.83 -30.81
N THR A 100 -21.26 31.69 -30.31
CA THR A 100 -21.00 30.52 -31.16
C THR A 100 -21.16 29.24 -30.34
N LEU A 101 -22.36 28.69 -30.39
CA LEU A 101 -22.65 27.25 -30.30
C LEU A 101 -23.35 26.91 -31.63
N PRO A 102 -23.36 25.67 -32.13
CA PRO A 102 -22.69 24.44 -31.68
C PRO A 102 -22.03 23.65 -32.85
N GLU A 103 -20.91 22.94 -32.65
CA GLU A 103 -20.59 21.83 -33.57
C GLU A 103 -19.84 20.69 -32.87
N ARG A 104 -20.59 19.60 -32.67
CA ARG A 104 -20.20 18.19 -32.55
C ARG A 104 -18.77 17.82 -32.13
N ALA A 105 -18.73 17.15 -30.98
CA ALA A 105 -17.83 16.01 -30.72
C ALA A 105 -17.74 15.06 -31.92
N PRO A 106 -16.54 14.51 -32.16
CA PRO A 106 -16.13 13.26 -31.52
C PRO A 106 -15.03 13.57 -30.50
N SER A 107 -15.14 13.19 -29.23
CA SER A 107 -14.86 11.83 -28.77
C SER A 107 -13.71 11.16 -29.53
N GLU A 108 -12.62 11.90 -29.74
CA GLU A 108 -11.33 11.30 -30.01
C GLU A 108 -10.59 11.23 -28.67
N SER A 109 -10.82 10.10 -27.99
CA SER A 109 -9.96 9.58 -26.94
C SER A 109 -8.53 9.61 -27.46
N SER A 110 -7.80 10.69 -27.17
CA SER A 110 -6.37 10.75 -27.42
C SER A 110 -5.71 9.85 -26.38
N PRO A 111 -5.16 8.68 -26.74
CA PRO A 111 -4.26 8.00 -25.84
C PRO A 111 -2.96 8.79 -25.91
N ALA A 112 -2.83 9.78 -25.03
CA ALA A 112 -1.55 10.39 -24.78
C ALA A 112 -0.62 9.27 -24.30
N ALA A 113 0.12 8.70 -25.25
CA ALA A 113 1.15 7.71 -25.07
C ALA A 113 2.25 8.33 -24.20
N THR A 114 2.03 8.30 -22.89
CA THR A 114 2.94 8.84 -21.89
C THR A 114 3.85 7.69 -21.47
N THR A 115 4.93 7.52 -22.22
CA THR A 115 6.25 7.11 -21.71
C THR A 115 6.23 6.19 -20.48
N GLY A 116 6.07 4.88 -20.70
CA GLY A 116 6.49 3.83 -19.76
C GLY A 116 5.79 3.77 -18.38
N LEU A 117 4.77 4.58 -18.14
CA LEU A 117 3.95 4.57 -16.93
C LEU A 117 2.70 3.72 -17.17
N ASP A 118 2.61 2.59 -16.46
CA ASP A 118 1.42 1.75 -16.43
C ASP A 118 0.42 2.36 -15.44
N GLU A 119 -0.62 3.02 -15.95
CA GLU A 119 -1.76 3.48 -15.17
C GLU A 119 -2.87 2.43 -15.15
N TYR A 120 -3.40 2.11 -13.97
CA TYR A 120 -4.56 1.22 -13.83
C TYR A 120 -5.32 1.48 -12.53
N GLU A 121 -6.58 1.05 -12.49
CA GLU A 121 -7.41 1.10 -11.29
C GLU A 121 -7.35 -0.23 -10.54
N ALA A 122 -7.19 -0.16 -9.21
CA ALA A 122 -7.02 -1.32 -8.35
C ALA A 122 -7.64 -1.08 -6.98
N ARG A 123 -7.85 -2.17 -6.23
CA ARG A 123 -8.26 -2.04 -4.82
C ARG A 123 -7.04 -1.73 -3.95
N CYS A 124 -7.01 -0.52 -3.40
CA CYS A 124 -5.89 -0.04 -2.60
C CYS A 124 -6.16 -0.20 -1.12
N PHE A 125 -5.15 -0.64 -0.36
CA PHE A 125 -5.21 -0.69 1.10
C PHE A 125 -4.01 0.05 1.67
N VAL A 126 -4.25 1.15 2.40
CA VAL A 126 -3.21 1.98 2.98
C VAL A 126 -3.49 2.17 4.47
N LYS A 127 -2.46 1.91 5.30
CA LYS A 127 -2.47 2.03 6.75
C LYS A 127 -1.31 2.90 7.21
N LEU A 128 -1.62 3.95 7.96
CA LEU A 128 -0.66 4.91 8.53
C LEU A 128 -0.83 4.93 10.05
N GLU A 129 0.27 4.83 10.78
CA GLU A 129 0.32 4.95 12.26
C GLU A 129 -0.69 4.05 12.99
N GLY A 130 -0.96 2.85 12.45
CA GLY A 130 -1.92 1.93 13.04
C GLY A 130 -3.37 2.09 12.55
N ARG A 131 -3.69 3.13 11.78
CA ARG A 131 -5.04 3.41 11.26
C ARG A 131 -5.12 3.19 9.76
N VAL A 132 -6.24 2.64 9.30
CA VAL A 132 -6.51 2.46 7.87
C VAL A 132 -7.03 3.79 7.33
N VAL A 133 -6.28 4.38 6.40
CA VAL A 133 -6.66 5.65 5.74
C VAL A 133 -7.41 5.40 4.44
N THR A 134 -7.08 4.31 3.74
CA THR A 134 -7.76 3.98 2.47
C THR A 134 -7.94 2.48 2.36
N ALA A 135 -9.16 2.06 2.00
CA ALA A 135 -9.54 0.67 1.69
C ALA A 135 -10.54 0.64 0.53
N ARG A 136 -10.29 1.45 -0.50
CA ARG A 136 -11.19 1.71 -1.63
C ARG A 136 -10.44 1.51 -2.96
N PRO A 137 -11.16 1.41 -4.10
CA PRO A 137 -10.57 1.55 -5.41
C PRO A 137 -9.73 2.83 -5.50
N CYS A 138 -8.53 2.75 -6.06
CA CYS A 138 -7.68 3.91 -6.32
C CYS A 138 -6.91 3.72 -7.64
N ARG A 139 -6.49 4.84 -8.23
CA ARG A 139 -5.65 4.82 -9.43
C ARG A 139 -4.19 4.64 -9.02
N ILE A 140 -3.53 3.68 -9.63
CA ILE A 140 -2.11 3.39 -9.43
C ILE A 140 -1.39 3.74 -10.71
N LEU A 141 -0.36 4.59 -10.59
CA LEU A 141 0.59 4.87 -11.66
C LEU A 141 1.89 4.17 -11.31
N ARG A 142 2.31 3.25 -12.17
CA ARG A 142 3.51 2.45 -11.95
C ARG A 142 4.54 2.71 -13.03
N GLU A 143 5.68 3.26 -12.62
CA GLU A 143 6.87 3.28 -13.45
C GLU A 143 7.68 2.02 -13.16
N LYS A 144 8.03 1.26 -14.22
CA LYS A 144 8.64 -0.07 -14.13
C LYS A 144 9.77 -0.15 -13.08
N ASP A 145 9.43 -0.80 -11.96
CA ASP A 145 10.27 -1.09 -10.79
C ASP A 145 11.07 0.10 -10.23
N ARG A 146 10.64 1.34 -10.50
CA ARG A 146 11.28 2.57 -10.02
C ARG A 146 10.38 3.39 -9.12
N GLU A 147 9.12 3.53 -9.50
CA GLU A 147 8.19 4.40 -8.80
C GLU A 147 6.77 3.82 -8.87
N VAL A 148 6.04 3.93 -7.75
CA VAL A 148 4.63 3.59 -7.67
C VAL A 148 3.91 4.73 -6.98
N ILE A 149 2.88 5.28 -7.61
CA ILE A 149 2.09 6.38 -7.09
C ILE A 149 0.66 5.90 -6.92
N PHE A 150 0.14 5.95 -5.69
CA PHE A 150 -1.25 5.70 -5.38
C PHE A 150 -1.98 7.04 -5.29
N GLN A 151 -2.96 7.26 -6.15
CA GLN A 151 -3.85 8.42 -6.05
C GLN A 151 -4.97 8.11 -5.05
N ILE A 152 -4.77 8.52 -3.80
CA ILE A 152 -5.76 8.37 -2.72
C ILE A 152 -6.37 9.73 -2.35
N GLU A 153 -7.50 9.71 -1.62
CA GLU A 153 -8.24 10.91 -1.20
C GLU A 153 -7.38 11.87 -0.35
N ASP A 154 -6.52 11.31 0.50
CA ASP A 154 -5.59 12.05 1.34
C ASP A 154 -4.39 12.65 0.58
N GLY A 155 -4.32 12.47 -0.74
CA GLY A 155 -3.26 12.96 -1.62
C GLY A 155 -2.40 11.86 -2.24
N PRO A 156 -1.51 12.20 -3.17
CA PRO A 156 -0.67 11.20 -3.83
C PRO A 156 0.32 10.58 -2.83
N LEU A 157 0.27 9.25 -2.72
CA LEU A 157 1.26 8.45 -2.02
C LEU A 157 2.28 7.93 -3.03
N THR A 158 3.48 8.49 -2.98
CA THR A 158 4.58 8.16 -3.88
C THR A 158 5.57 7.22 -3.19
N ILE A 159 5.88 6.09 -3.82
CA ILE A 159 6.85 5.12 -3.34
C ILE A 159 7.94 4.96 -4.41
N LYS A 160 9.15 5.45 -4.12
CA LYS A 160 10.30 5.46 -5.03
C LYS A 160 11.37 4.47 -4.60
N LEU A 161 11.99 3.78 -5.55
CA LEU A 161 13.16 2.95 -5.31
C LEU A 161 14.35 3.86 -5.01
N ARG A 162 14.99 3.68 -3.85
CA ARG A 162 16.22 4.40 -3.47
C ARG A 162 17.44 3.65 -3.95
N GLN A 163 17.63 2.44 -3.44
CA GLN A 163 18.82 1.63 -3.71
C GLN A 163 18.54 0.14 -3.44
N GLY A 164 18.88 -0.72 -4.40
CA GLY A 164 18.77 -2.17 -4.26
C GLY A 164 17.32 -2.63 -4.01
N ARG A 165 17.00 -3.03 -2.78
CA ARG A 165 15.65 -3.44 -2.35
C ARG A 165 14.95 -2.42 -1.44
N VAL A 166 15.58 -1.28 -1.19
CA VAL A 166 15.07 -0.23 -0.30
C VAL A 166 14.28 0.79 -1.10
N TRP A 167 13.05 1.02 -0.67
CA TRP A 167 12.14 2.02 -1.23
C TRP A 167 11.93 3.13 -0.21
N THR A 168 11.46 4.30 -0.64
CA THR A 168 11.04 5.40 0.22
C THR A 168 9.63 5.81 -0.11
N ALA A 169 8.79 5.93 0.91
CA ALA A 169 7.40 6.37 0.76
C ALA A 169 7.25 7.84 1.20
N ARG A 170 6.47 8.59 0.43
CA ARG A 170 6.11 9.99 0.68
C ARG A 170 4.62 10.17 0.45
N LEU A 171 3.93 10.80 1.39
CA LEU A 171 2.53 11.17 1.23
C LEU A 171 2.43 12.69 1.23
N LYS A 172 2.05 13.28 0.09
CA LYS A 172 2.13 14.74 -0.14
C LYS A 172 3.56 15.25 0.15
N GLU A 173 3.73 16.03 1.20
CA GLU A 173 5.01 16.61 1.64
C GLU A 173 5.64 15.85 2.81
N ARG A 174 4.94 14.83 3.33
CA ARG A 174 5.38 14.06 4.50
C ARG A 174 6.19 12.84 4.08
N ASP A 175 7.43 12.79 4.55
CA ASP A 175 8.29 11.62 4.42
C ASP A 175 7.89 10.52 5.42
N LEU A 176 7.56 9.34 4.91
CA LEU A 176 7.20 8.16 5.72
C LEU A 176 8.42 7.25 5.96
N GLY A 177 9.55 7.58 5.34
CA GLY A 177 10.82 6.89 5.52
C GLY A 177 11.02 5.69 4.57
N ASN A 178 11.91 4.79 4.99
CA ASN A 178 12.28 3.61 4.21
C ASN A 178 11.21 2.52 4.35
N VAL A 179 10.82 1.94 3.22
CA VAL A 179 9.83 0.88 3.11
C VAL A 179 10.39 -0.26 2.28
N TYR A 180 9.88 -1.46 2.51
CA TYR A 180 10.33 -2.66 1.83
C TYR A 180 9.18 -3.30 1.06
N ARG A 181 9.46 -3.72 -0.17
CA ARG A 181 8.50 -4.39 -1.03
C ARG A 181 8.40 -5.86 -0.67
N THR A 182 7.18 -6.34 -0.47
CA THR A 182 6.84 -7.76 -0.27
C THR A 182 5.63 -8.08 -1.17
N GLY A 183 5.89 -8.75 -2.29
CA GLY A 183 4.86 -9.01 -3.30
C GLY A 183 4.29 -7.70 -3.88
N PRO A 184 2.96 -7.50 -3.83
CA PRO A 184 2.30 -6.28 -4.28
C PRO A 184 2.16 -5.21 -3.17
N CYS A 185 2.86 -5.40 -2.04
CA CYS A 185 2.75 -4.55 -0.87
C CYS A 185 4.09 -3.89 -0.51
N TRP A 186 4.02 -2.75 0.17
CA TRP A 186 5.14 -2.01 0.73
C TRP A 186 4.86 -1.76 2.21
N GLY A 187 5.84 -2.06 3.07
CA GLY A 187 5.66 -1.96 4.52
C GLY A 187 6.88 -1.42 5.24
N ALA A 188 6.61 -0.73 6.35
CA ALA A 188 7.57 -0.29 7.36
C ALA A 188 6.88 -0.13 8.72
N LYS A 189 7.62 0.29 9.75
CA LYS A 189 7.02 0.58 11.06
C LYS A 189 6.05 1.77 10.92
N GLY A 190 4.76 1.52 11.16
CA GLY A 190 3.73 2.56 11.08
C GLY A 190 3.28 2.92 9.66
N PHE A 191 3.74 2.21 8.62
CA PHE A 191 3.30 2.40 7.24
C PHE A 191 3.07 1.07 6.55
N TYR A 192 1.95 0.96 5.83
CA TYR A 192 1.67 -0.19 4.98
C TYR A 192 0.79 0.22 3.82
N ALA A 193 1.16 -0.17 2.60
CA ALA A 193 0.38 0.06 1.39
C ALA A 193 0.39 -1.20 0.52
N CYS A 194 -0.77 -1.62 0.02
CA CYS A 194 -0.89 -2.76 -0.90
C CYS A 194 -1.73 -2.41 -2.11
N ASP A 195 -1.27 -2.91 -3.26
CA ASP A 195 -2.09 -3.16 -4.43
C ASP A 195 -2.77 -4.54 -4.25
N ARG A 196 -4.10 -4.57 -4.11
CA ARG A 196 -4.86 -5.83 -3.99
C ARG A 196 -5.35 -6.38 -5.33
N GLY A 197 -4.82 -5.87 -6.44
CA GLY A 197 -5.14 -6.31 -7.79
C GLY A 197 -6.03 -5.33 -8.54
N LYS A 198 -5.94 -5.45 -9.87
CA LYS A 198 -6.72 -4.66 -10.83
C LYS A 198 -8.21 -4.96 -10.70
N LEU A 199 -9.02 -3.93 -10.89
CA LEU A 199 -10.48 -4.01 -10.96
C LEU A 199 -10.95 -4.31 -12.38
#